data_AF-A0A2G5VTR2-F1
#
_entry.id   AF-A0A2G5VTR2-F1
#
_cell.length_a   1.000
_cell.length_b   1.000
_cell.length_c   1.000
_cell.angle_alpha   90.00
_cell.angle_beta   90.00
_cell.angle_gamma   90.00
#
_symmetry.space_group_name_H-M   'P 1'
#
loop_
_entity.id
_entity.type
_entity.pdbx_description
1 polymer ?
#
loop_
_entity_poly.entity_id
_entity_poly.type
_entity_poly.pdbx_seq_one_letter_code
_entity_poly.pdbx_strand_id
1 'polypeptide(L)'
;MELLDCHQRLARIPNLEIVYYFTHREVMLSIFKGVKLFVRNAFLDESDVVNFMKKWKSGDGYENLEVVRMTVNNNFHQLFNLNLERSLEAVNGKRFGSTPPVFCFRKRKSVHWYISEQFKSQFYIIRDTDGVVASVSITPESFDFGVWKMTETELLDRMSNGTLEVEPSGIRHPCYYE
;
A
#
# COMPACT_ATOMS: atom_id res chain seq x y z
N MET A 1 6.07 -27.15 -8.26
CA MET A 1 5.62 -27.33 -6.86
C MET A 1 6.54 -26.61 -5.87
N GLU A 2 7.87 -26.64 -6.03
CA GLU A 2 8.82 -25.99 -5.10
C GLU A 2 8.81 -24.45 -5.08
N LEU A 3 8.56 -23.79 -6.23
CA LEU A 3 8.50 -22.33 -6.30
C LEU A 3 7.35 -21.73 -5.46
N LEU A 4 6.18 -22.39 -5.46
CA LEU A 4 5.00 -21.94 -4.70
C LEU A 4 5.23 -22.04 -3.18
N ASP A 5 5.89 -23.11 -2.72
CA ASP A 5 6.28 -23.28 -1.32
C ASP A 5 7.24 -22.18 -0.86
N CYS A 6 8.22 -21.84 -1.71
CA CYS A 6 9.18 -20.76 -1.42
C CYS A 6 8.48 -19.39 -1.27
N HIS A 7 7.55 -19.04 -2.16
CA HIS A 7 6.78 -17.80 -2.07
C HIS A 7 5.93 -17.73 -0.79
N GLN A 8 5.30 -18.85 -0.40
CA GLN A 8 4.52 -18.93 0.84
C GLN A 8 5.38 -18.75 2.09
N ARG A 9 6.59 -19.30 2.10
CA ARG A 9 7.52 -19.18 3.22
C ARG A 9 8.06 -17.76 3.35
N LEU A 10 8.44 -17.13 2.23
CA LEU A 10 8.94 -15.76 2.22
C LEU A 10 7.86 -14.77 2.71
N ALA A 11 6.63 -14.88 2.21
CA ALA A 11 5.56 -13.96 2.56
C ALA A 11 5.21 -13.93 4.07
N ARG A 12 5.62 -14.94 4.85
CA ARG A 12 5.39 -15.03 6.30
C ARG A 12 6.50 -14.41 7.16
N ILE A 13 7.60 -13.97 6.55
CA ILE A 13 8.72 -13.40 7.30
C ILE A 13 8.36 -11.98 7.77
N PRO A 14 8.37 -11.70 9.09
CA PRO A 14 8.14 -10.36 9.60
C PRO A 14 9.28 -9.43 9.17
N ASN A 15 8.98 -8.15 8.95
CA ASN A 15 9.95 -7.15 8.45
C ASN A 15 10.53 -7.45 7.06
N LEU A 16 9.90 -8.36 6.30
CA LEU A 16 10.32 -8.61 4.93
C LEU A 16 9.85 -7.49 4.00
N GLU A 17 10.81 -7.01 3.20
CA GLU A 17 10.58 -6.22 2.00
C GLU A 17 10.71 -7.16 0.79
N ILE A 18 9.66 -7.22 -0.03
CA ILE A 18 9.61 -8.08 -1.21
C ILE A 18 9.59 -7.20 -2.46
N VAL A 19 10.45 -7.49 -3.43
CA VAL A 19 10.45 -6.88 -4.77
C VAL A 19 10.32 -7.98 -5.83
N TYR A 20 9.17 -8.07 -6.51
CA TYR A 20 8.95 -9.00 -7.62
C TYR A 20 8.86 -8.30 -8.98
N TYR A 21 9.28 -9.00 -10.04
CA TYR A 21 9.21 -8.51 -11.43
C TYR A 21 8.15 -9.20 -12.28
N PHE A 22 7.62 -10.34 -11.82
CA PHE A 22 6.49 -11.07 -12.42
C PHE A 22 5.81 -11.85 -11.30
N THR A 23 4.48 -11.87 -11.27
CA THR A 23 3.70 -12.73 -10.36
C THR A 23 2.88 -13.73 -11.15
N HIS A 24 3.00 -15.01 -10.82
CA HIS A 24 1.93 -15.96 -11.14
C HIS A 24 0.68 -15.58 -10.32
N ARG A 25 -0.48 -15.87 -10.89
CA ARG A 25 -1.85 -15.46 -10.49
C ARG A 25 -2.22 -15.70 -9.01
N GLU A 26 -1.39 -16.36 -8.22
CA GLU A 26 -1.74 -16.76 -6.86
C GLU A 26 -1.22 -15.79 -5.78
N VAL A 27 -2.20 -15.17 -5.09
CA VAL A 27 -2.32 -15.13 -3.62
C VAL A 27 -1.19 -14.42 -2.87
N MET A 28 -0.45 -13.48 -3.46
CA MET A 28 0.57 -12.74 -2.69
C MET A 28 -0.01 -11.82 -1.64
N LEU A 29 -1.07 -11.05 -1.97
CA LEU A 29 -1.70 -10.16 -0.99
C LEU A 29 -2.20 -10.96 0.21
N SER A 30 -2.99 -12.00 0.00
CA SER A 30 -3.68 -12.75 1.06
C SER A 30 -2.78 -13.53 2.02
N ILE A 31 -1.52 -13.85 1.65
CA ILE A 31 -0.55 -14.52 2.53
C ILE A 31 0.55 -13.60 3.09
N PHE A 32 0.64 -12.35 2.62
CA PHE A 32 1.68 -11.43 3.04
C PHE A 32 1.52 -11.02 4.51
N LYS A 33 2.62 -11.11 5.26
CA LYS A 33 2.73 -10.68 6.67
C LYS A 33 3.94 -9.77 6.92
N GLY A 34 4.60 -9.32 5.86
CA GLY A 34 5.76 -8.44 5.94
C GLY A 34 5.39 -6.98 6.17
N VAL A 35 6.38 -6.10 5.99
CA VAL A 35 6.23 -4.66 6.22
C VAL A 35 6.06 -3.89 4.91
N LYS A 36 6.77 -4.29 3.85
CA LYS A 36 6.71 -3.62 2.54
C LYS A 36 6.58 -4.63 1.41
N LEU A 37 5.60 -4.43 0.53
CA LEU A 37 5.38 -5.27 -0.64
C LEU A 37 5.46 -4.44 -1.91
N PHE A 38 6.44 -4.75 -2.75
CA PHE A 38 6.63 -4.14 -4.06
C PHE A 38 6.52 -5.20 -5.16
N VAL A 39 5.55 -5.04 -6.05
CA VAL A 39 5.32 -5.97 -7.15
C VAL A 39 5.27 -5.21 -8.46
N ARG A 40 6.10 -5.60 -9.42
CA ARG A 40 6.03 -5.14 -10.80
C ARG A 40 5.41 -6.20 -11.68
N ASN A 41 4.68 -5.77 -12.70
CA ASN A 41 3.93 -6.61 -13.62
C ASN A 41 2.95 -7.53 -12.86
N ALA A 42 2.23 -6.95 -11.90
CA ALA A 42 1.26 -7.66 -11.09
C ALA A 42 0.04 -8.07 -11.93
N PHE A 43 -0.57 -9.21 -11.59
CA PHE A 43 -1.94 -9.54 -11.98
C PHE A 43 -2.80 -9.37 -10.73
N LEU A 44 -3.77 -8.46 -10.75
CA LEU A 44 -4.62 -8.15 -9.61
C LEU A 44 -6.09 -8.10 -10.03
N ASP A 45 -6.90 -8.96 -9.43
CA ASP A 45 -8.34 -8.90 -9.58
C ASP A 45 -8.95 -7.96 -8.51
N GLU A 46 -10.09 -7.33 -8.81
CA GLU A 46 -10.81 -6.44 -7.90
C GLU A 46 -11.08 -7.09 -6.54
N SER A 47 -11.44 -8.36 -6.55
CA SER A 47 -11.69 -9.13 -5.34
C SER A 47 -10.46 -9.26 -4.44
N ASP A 48 -9.25 -9.36 -5.01
CA ASP A 48 -8.02 -9.48 -4.20
C ASP A 48 -7.74 -8.17 -3.46
N VAL A 49 -7.89 -7.04 -4.15
CA VAL A 49 -7.70 -5.70 -3.59
C VAL A 49 -8.75 -5.42 -2.50
N VAL A 50 -10.02 -5.71 -2.78
CA VAL A 50 -11.10 -5.53 -1.81
C VAL A 50 -10.92 -6.43 -0.58
N ASN A 51 -10.57 -7.71 -0.77
CA ASN A 51 -10.33 -8.63 0.34
C ASN A 51 -9.13 -8.21 1.18
N PHE A 52 -8.05 -7.73 0.53
CA PHE A 52 -6.91 -7.15 1.21
C PHE A 52 -7.34 -5.96 2.09
N MET A 53 -8.05 -4.98 1.52
CA MET A 53 -8.48 -3.79 2.26
C MET A 53 -9.43 -4.12 3.41
N LYS A 54 -10.38 -5.06 3.21
CA LYS A 54 -11.29 -5.53 4.26
C LYS A 54 -10.54 -6.18 5.43
N LYS A 55 -9.55 -7.02 5.12
CA LYS A 55 -8.75 -7.71 6.15
C LYS A 55 -7.83 -6.75 6.89
N TRP A 56 -7.21 -5.79 6.19
CA TRP A 56 -6.43 -4.73 6.85
C TRP A 56 -7.33 -3.86 7.73
N LYS A 57 -8.52 -3.48 7.25
CA LYS A 57 -9.47 -2.61 7.95
C LYS A 57 -10.03 -3.26 9.22
N SER A 58 -10.42 -4.53 9.15
CA SER A 58 -10.92 -5.27 10.33
C SER A 58 -9.83 -5.55 11.36
N GLY A 59 -8.55 -5.44 11.00
CA GLY A 59 -7.43 -5.84 11.85
C GLY A 59 -7.12 -7.34 11.79
N ASP A 60 -7.82 -8.12 10.95
CA ASP A 60 -7.62 -9.58 10.80
C ASP A 60 -6.32 -9.95 10.04
N GLY A 61 -5.52 -8.95 9.65
CA GLY A 61 -4.20 -9.16 9.07
C GLY A 61 -3.47 -7.86 8.76
N TYR A 62 -2.20 -8.01 8.36
CA TYR A 62 -1.33 -6.91 7.94
C TYR A 62 -1.05 -5.86 9.03
N GLU A 63 -1.02 -6.27 10.29
CA GLU A 63 -0.76 -5.39 11.45
C GLU A 63 0.55 -4.60 11.29
N ASN A 64 1.60 -5.24 10.77
CA ASN A 64 2.92 -4.65 10.58
C ASN A 64 3.11 -3.90 9.24
N LEU A 65 2.07 -3.84 8.41
CA LEU A 65 2.19 -3.28 7.07
C LEU A 65 2.48 -1.78 7.09
N GLU A 66 3.46 -1.37 6.29
CA GLU A 66 3.75 0.05 6.00
C GLU A 66 3.32 0.44 4.59
N VAL A 67 3.67 -0.36 3.59
CA VAL A 67 3.38 -0.02 2.19
C VAL A 67 3.15 -1.25 1.32
N VAL A 68 2.16 -1.15 0.44
CA VAL A 68 2.01 -2.02 -0.74
C VAL A 68 2.04 -1.12 -1.96
N ARG A 69 2.89 -1.46 -2.94
CA ARG A 69 2.86 -0.89 -4.28
C ARG A 69 2.95 -1.99 -5.30
N MET A 70 1.92 -2.09 -6.13
CA MET A 70 1.81 -3.07 -7.20
C MET A 70 1.60 -2.32 -8.50
N THR A 71 2.47 -2.54 -9.49
CA THR A 71 2.39 -1.88 -10.79
C THR A 71 2.12 -2.89 -11.89
N VAL A 72 1.34 -2.51 -12.90
CA VAL A 72 1.10 -3.33 -14.10
C VAL A 72 2.03 -2.90 -15.25
N ASN A 73 2.25 -3.81 -16.20
CA ASN A 73 2.97 -3.47 -17.44
C ASN A 73 1.98 -2.84 -18.43
N ASN A 74 2.42 -1.80 -19.15
CA ASN A 74 1.63 -1.12 -20.18
C ASN A 74 1.21 -2.06 -21.33
N ASN A 75 1.89 -3.19 -21.55
CA ASN A 75 1.44 -4.16 -22.56
C ASN A 75 0.22 -4.99 -22.12
N PHE A 76 -0.24 -4.85 -20.87
CA PHE A 76 -1.27 -5.67 -20.23
C PHE A 76 -2.37 -4.82 -19.55
N HIS A 77 -2.60 -3.57 -19.98
CA HIS A 77 -3.59 -2.64 -19.40
C HIS A 77 -5.01 -3.22 -19.22
N GLN A 78 -5.38 -4.27 -19.96
CA GLN A 78 -6.68 -4.92 -19.85
C GLN A 78 -6.88 -5.72 -18.56
N LEU A 79 -5.81 -5.93 -17.77
CA LEU A 79 -5.82 -6.79 -16.58
C LEU A 79 -5.92 -6.02 -15.26
N PHE A 80 -6.09 -4.70 -15.31
CA PHE A 80 -6.26 -3.83 -14.15
C PHE A 80 -7.61 -3.12 -14.19
N ASN A 81 -8.69 -3.89 -14.32
CA ASN A 81 -10.05 -3.36 -14.37
C ASN A 81 -10.62 -3.16 -12.96
N LEU A 82 -9.91 -2.39 -12.13
CA LEU A 82 -10.35 -2.08 -10.77
C LEU A 82 -11.34 -0.93 -10.80
N ASN A 83 -12.56 -1.18 -10.35
CA ASN A 83 -13.50 -0.10 -10.09
C ASN A 83 -13.17 0.54 -8.73
N LEU A 84 -12.45 1.67 -8.76
CA LEU A 84 -12.01 2.40 -7.58
C LEU A 84 -13.17 2.73 -6.63
N GLU A 85 -14.27 3.28 -7.17
CA GLU A 85 -15.43 3.69 -6.36
C GLU A 85 -16.07 2.49 -5.65
N ARG A 86 -16.37 1.42 -6.40
CA ARG A 86 -16.93 0.19 -5.83
C ARG A 86 -16.00 -0.45 -4.80
N SER A 87 -14.70 -0.48 -5.10
CA SER A 87 -13.70 -1.06 -4.20
C SER A 87 -13.60 -0.29 -2.89
N LEU A 88 -13.69 1.04 -2.94
CA LEU A 88 -13.68 1.90 -1.75
C LEU A 88 -15.00 1.85 -0.97
N GLU A 89 -16.15 1.84 -1.66
CA GLU A 89 -17.45 1.65 -1.03
C GLU A 89 -17.51 0.37 -0.21
N ALA A 90 -16.94 -0.73 -0.74
CA ALA A 90 -16.90 -2.03 -0.07
C ALA A 90 -16.11 -2.03 1.27
N VAL A 91 -15.34 -0.98 1.54
CA VAL A 91 -14.53 -0.82 2.76
C VAL A 91 -14.80 0.49 3.51
N ASN A 92 -15.90 1.19 3.17
CA ASN A 92 -16.23 2.49 3.73
C ASN A 92 -15.06 3.49 3.62
N GLY A 93 -14.41 3.51 2.46
CA GLY A 93 -13.34 4.45 2.14
C GLY A 93 -13.83 5.89 2.20
N LYS A 94 -13.02 6.75 2.79
CA LYS A 94 -13.26 8.19 2.90
C LYS A 94 -12.42 8.94 1.88
N ARG A 95 -12.85 10.15 1.53
CA ARG A 95 -12.11 11.04 0.65
C ARG A 95 -11.40 12.10 1.47
N PHE A 96 -10.16 12.42 1.11
CA PHE A 96 -9.52 13.63 1.60
C PHE A 96 -10.22 14.88 1.04
N GLY A 97 -9.96 16.04 1.64
CA GLY A 97 -10.40 17.33 1.10
C GLY A 97 -9.74 17.67 -0.24
N SER A 98 -9.84 18.94 -0.65
CA SER A 98 -9.31 19.43 -1.93
C SER A 98 -7.81 19.25 -2.11
N THR A 99 -7.04 19.14 -1.02
CA THR A 99 -5.59 18.96 -1.04
C THR A 99 -5.22 17.59 -0.46
N PRO A 100 -5.10 16.54 -1.30
CA PRO A 100 -4.73 15.20 -0.83
C PRO A 100 -3.28 15.14 -0.33
N PRO A 101 -2.99 14.29 0.67
CA PRO A 101 -1.63 14.13 1.18
C PRO A 101 -0.74 13.36 0.19
N VAL A 102 0.57 13.54 0.34
CA VAL A 102 1.61 12.75 -0.34
C VAL A 102 2.16 11.75 0.65
N PHE A 103 1.99 10.46 0.39
CA PHE A 103 2.60 9.40 1.19
C PHE A 103 4.00 9.10 0.65
N CYS A 104 5.03 9.29 1.47
CA CYS A 104 6.42 8.97 1.14
C CYS A 104 6.86 7.66 1.79
N PHE A 105 7.65 6.87 1.07
CA PHE A 105 8.21 5.63 1.60
C PHE A 105 9.57 5.30 0.96
N ARG A 106 10.39 4.56 1.71
CA ARG A 106 11.67 4.05 1.22
C ARG A 106 11.53 2.65 0.65
N LYS A 107 12.18 2.44 -0.48
CA LYS A 107 12.27 1.17 -1.19
C LYS A 107 13.73 0.83 -1.48
N ARG A 108 14.11 -0.42 -1.24
CA ARG A 108 15.44 -0.91 -1.54
C ARG A 108 15.59 -1.09 -3.04
N LYS A 109 16.59 -0.42 -3.63
CA LYS A 109 16.97 -0.57 -5.04
C LYS A 109 18.07 -1.63 -5.22
N SER A 110 18.98 -1.72 -4.25
CA SER A 110 20.05 -2.72 -4.19
C SER A 110 20.47 -2.96 -2.74
N VAL A 111 21.37 -3.91 -2.49
CA VAL A 111 21.85 -4.27 -1.13
C VAL A 111 22.30 -3.06 -0.31
N HIS A 112 22.86 -2.04 -0.96
CA HIS A 112 23.43 -0.86 -0.32
C HIS A 112 22.67 0.44 -0.60
N TRP A 113 21.57 0.40 -1.37
CA TRP A 113 20.92 1.62 -1.83
C TRP A 113 19.41 1.60 -1.63
N TYR A 114 18.90 2.67 -1.01
CA TYR A 114 17.47 2.95 -0.90
C TYR A 114 17.12 4.17 -1.73
N ILE A 115 15.94 4.13 -2.33
CA ILE A 115 15.31 5.28 -2.97
C ILE A 115 14.10 5.69 -2.15
N SER A 116 13.82 6.99 -2.14
CA SER A 116 12.54 7.52 -1.67
C SER A 116 11.58 7.55 -2.85
N GLU A 117 10.43 6.94 -2.67
CA GLU A 117 9.30 7.00 -3.61
C GLU A 117 8.09 7.61 -2.89
N GLN A 118 7.13 8.12 -3.66
CA GLN A 118 5.92 8.69 -3.11
C GLN A 118 4.69 8.36 -3.97
N PHE A 119 3.50 8.56 -3.40
CA PHE A 119 2.26 8.66 -4.16
C PHE A 119 1.30 9.67 -3.54
N LYS A 120 0.46 10.25 -4.40
CA LYS A 120 -0.71 11.03 -3.99
C LYS A 120 -1.91 10.11 -3.91
N SER A 121 -2.77 10.35 -2.95
CA SER A 121 -3.97 9.55 -2.75
C SER A 121 -5.14 10.45 -2.37
N GLN A 122 -6.25 10.32 -3.09
CA GLN A 122 -7.48 11.06 -2.78
C GLN A 122 -8.33 10.37 -1.70
N PHE A 123 -8.02 9.12 -1.36
CA PHE A 123 -8.86 8.28 -0.54
C PHE A 123 -8.09 7.63 0.58
N TYR A 124 -8.76 7.36 1.69
CA TYR A 124 -8.16 6.66 2.81
C TYR A 124 -9.17 5.74 3.47
N ILE A 125 -8.64 4.76 4.20
CA ILE A 125 -9.42 3.86 5.04
C ILE A 125 -8.89 3.92 6.46
N ILE A 126 -9.80 3.70 7.41
CA ILE A 126 -9.51 3.68 8.84
C ILE A 126 -9.66 2.25 9.32
N ARG A 127 -8.66 1.75 10.04
CA ARG A 127 -8.70 0.43 10.67
C ARG A 127 -9.60 0.47 11.91
N ASP A 128 -10.46 -0.52 12.02
CA ASP A 128 -11.52 -0.57 13.04
C ASP A 128 -10.99 -0.83 14.44
N THR A 129 -9.85 -1.53 14.56
CA THR A 129 -9.29 -1.95 15.84
C THR A 129 -8.54 -0.85 16.59
N ASP A 130 -7.85 0.04 15.87
CA ASP A 130 -6.93 1.03 16.45
C ASP A 130 -7.11 2.45 15.87
N GLY A 131 -7.99 2.64 14.90
CA GLY A 131 -8.21 3.93 14.24
C GLY A 131 -7.09 4.36 13.31
N VAL A 132 -6.09 3.52 13.05
CA VAL A 132 -4.95 3.85 12.18
C VAL A 132 -5.43 4.07 10.75
N VAL A 133 -4.87 5.07 10.09
CA VAL A 133 -5.21 5.44 8.71
C VAL A 133 -4.24 4.84 7.70
N ALA A 134 -4.80 4.39 6.56
CA ALA A 134 -4.05 4.13 5.35
C ALA A 134 -4.58 4.92 4.16
N SER A 135 -3.68 5.54 3.40
CA SER A 135 -3.98 6.11 2.10
C SER A 135 -4.07 5.03 1.03
N VAL A 136 -5.05 5.16 0.13
CA VAL A 136 -5.30 4.23 -0.97
C VAL A 136 -5.30 4.98 -2.29
N SER A 137 -4.52 4.53 -3.26
CA SER A 137 -4.57 5.01 -4.64
C SER A 137 -4.73 3.82 -5.58
N ILE A 138 -5.72 3.89 -6.46
CA ILE A 138 -5.92 2.91 -7.52
C ILE A 138 -5.95 3.68 -8.83
N THR A 139 -5.00 3.38 -9.70
CA THR A 139 -4.87 3.95 -11.04
C THR A 139 -4.87 2.81 -12.06
N PRO A 140 -5.02 3.10 -13.37
CA PRO A 140 -4.86 2.07 -14.40
C PRO A 140 -3.48 1.38 -14.40
N GLU A 141 -2.48 1.97 -13.74
CA GLU A 141 -1.09 1.50 -13.74
C GLU A 141 -0.63 0.94 -12.39
N SER A 142 -1.33 1.28 -11.30
CA SER A 142 -0.89 0.93 -9.95
C SER A 142 -2.01 0.77 -8.92
N PHE A 143 -1.74 -0.12 -7.96
CA PHE A 143 -2.38 -0.13 -6.65
C PHE A 143 -1.34 0.29 -5.61
N ASP A 144 -1.60 1.39 -4.91
CA ASP A 144 -0.77 1.93 -3.84
C ASP A 144 -1.55 2.00 -2.53
N PHE A 145 -0.94 1.52 -1.47
CA PHE A 145 -1.50 1.48 -0.13
C PHE A 145 -0.42 1.84 0.89
N GLY A 146 -0.65 2.87 1.70
CA GLY A 146 0.36 3.41 2.61
C GLY A 146 -0.21 3.70 3.99
N VAL A 147 0.40 3.13 5.04
CA VAL A 147 -0.07 3.22 6.42
C VAL A 147 0.63 4.35 7.16
N TRP A 148 -0.13 5.32 7.67
CA TRP A 148 0.40 6.52 8.33
C TRP A 148 0.83 6.31 9.79
N LYS A 149 0.52 5.15 10.38
CA LYS A 149 0.75 4.81 11.81
C LYS A 149 0.27 5.91 12.77
N MET A 150 -0.84 6.55 12.42
CA MET A 150 -1.52 7.57 13.22
C MET A 150 -3.03 7.49 12.97
N THR A 151 -3.81 8.05 13.88
CA THR A 151 -5.27 8.09 13.81
C THR A 151 -5.76 9.12 12.78
N GLU A 152 -7.04 9.05 12.42
CA GLU A 152 -7.67 10.02 11.51
C GLU A 152 -7.54 11.46 12.04
N THR A 153 -7.81 11.69 13.32
CA THR A 153 -7.71 13.03 13.92
C THR A 153 -6.29 13.58 13.85
N GLU A 154 -5.29 12.77 14.18
CA GLU A 154 -3.87 13.17 14.10
C GLU A 154 -3.45 13.45 12.66
N LEU A 155 -3.88 12.62 11.71
CA LEU A 155 -3.56 12.81 10.29
C LEU A 155 -4.14 14.13 9.78
N LEU A 156 -5.42 14.38 10.04
CA LEU A 156 -6.11 15.59 9.58
C LEU A 156 -5.55 16.85 10.24
N ASP A 157 -5.21 16.81 11.54
CA ASP A 157 -4.55 17.94 12.22
C ASP A 157 -3.20 18.27 11.57
N ARG A 158 -2.37 17.26 11.30
CA ARG A 158 -1.08 17.46 10.63
C ARG A 158 -1.22 17.97 9.20
N MET A 159 -2.27 17.56 8.49
CA MET A 159 -2.58 18.10 7.16
C MET A 159 -2.97 19.59 7.23
N SER A 160 -3.82 19.97 8.18
CA SER A 160 -4.23 21.36 8.37
C SER A 160 -3.09 22.28 8.82
N ASN A 161 -2.19 21.77 9.66
CA ASN A 161 -1.07 22.53 10.21
C ASN A 161 0.19 22.48 9.32
N GLY A 162 0.15 21.78 8.18
CA GLY A 162 1.28 21.67 7.25
C GLY A 162 2.47 20.85 7.75
N THR A 163 2.26 19.97 8.73
CA THR A 163 3.33 19.19 9.40
C THR A 163 3.40 17.73 8.96
N LEU A 164 2.68 17.37 7.89
CA LEU A 164 2.60 16.01 7.36
C LEU A 164 3.90 15.48 6.70
N GLU A 165 5.00 16.26 6.72
CA GLU A 165 6.28 15.94 6.05
C GLU A 165 7.08 14.78 6.69
N VAL A 166 6.44 13.87 7.42
CA VAL A 166 7.14 12.84 8.20
C VAL A 166 6.88 11.47 7.60
N GLU A 167 7.95 10.78 7.19
CA GLU A 167 7.88 9.36 6.86
C GLU A 167 7.25 8.57 8.02
N PRO A 168 6.45 7.52 7.74
CA PRO A 168 5.87 6.65 8.79
C PRO A 168 6.91 6.00 9.72
N SER A 169 8.19 6.05 9.36
CA SER A 169 9.32 5.53 10.12
C SER A 169 9.85 6.49 11.21
N GLY A 170 9.35 7.73 11.27
CA GLY A 170 9.81 8.74 12.24
C GLY A 170 11.19 9.34 11.93
N ILE A 171 11.81 8.97 10.80
CA ILE A 171 13.10 9.50 10.37
C ILE A 171 12.85 10.69 9.43
N ARG A 172 13.23 11.90 9.85
CA ARG A 172 13.17 13.12 9.02
C ARG A 172 14.20 13.04 7.89
N HIS A 173 13.77 12.68 6.69
CA HIS A 173 14.50 12.98 5.45
C HIS A 173 13.52 13.63 4.45
N PRO A 174 13.88 14.77 3.84
CA PRO A 174 12.96 15.50 2.98
C PRO A 174 12.56 14.65 1.77
N CYS A 175 11.26 14.55 1.52
CA CYS A 175 10.77 14.15 0.20
C CYS A 175 11.12 15.30 -0.75
N TYR A 176 12.02 15.06 -1.70
CA TYR A 176 12.31 16.06 -2.72
C TYR A 176 11.07 16.21 -3.60
N TYR A 177 10.48 17.41 -3.60
CA TYR A 177 9.49 17.80 -4.60
C TYR A 177 10.25 18.06 -5.90
N GLU A 178 10.01 17.24 -6.93
CA GLU A 178 10.26 17.61 -8.34
C GLU A 178 9.07 18.37 -8.89
#